data_AF-A0A964QGB1-F1
#
_entry.id   AF-A0A964QGB1-F1
#
_cell.length_a   1.000
_cell.length_b   1.000
_cell.length_c   1.000
_cell.angle_alpha   90.00
_cell.angle_beta   90.00
_cell.angle_gamma   90.00
#
_symmetry.space_group_name_H-M   'P 1'
#
loop_
_entity.id
_entity.type
_entity.pdbx_description
1 polymer ?
#
loop_
_entity_poly.entity_id
_entity_poly.type
_entity_poly.pdbx_seq_one_letter_code
_entity_poly.pdbx_strand_id
1 'polypeptide(L)'
;MYNIYCDLKEGIKDADFSDAVHAFLGRLKQEGRVAAYRVTRRKLGLGPAQIPEWHLVLEFENMAQMDQVFAEVSSRAKPVESFHLAVNSKVRNLIFSLYRDFPDPGRVRGQEQF
;
A
#
# COMPACT_ATOMS: atom_id res chain seq x y z
N MET A 1 -5.54 1.97 -7.19
CA MET A 1 -4.29 2.20 -6.44
C MET A 1 -4.58 2.31 -4.95
N TYR A 2 -4.14 1.34 -4.16
CA TYR A 2 -4.17 1.38 -2.70
C TYR A 2 -2.88 1.97 -2.16
N ASN A 3 -2.97 3.03 -1.37
CA ASN A 3 -1.85 3.80 -0.87
C ASN A 3 -1.73 3.63 0.63
N ILE A 4 -0.50 3.43 1.11
CA ILE A 4 -0.16 3.32 2.51
C ILE A 4 0.93 4.35 2.80
N TYR A 5 0.71 5.20 3.78
CA TYR A 5 1.74 6.08 4.33
C TYR A 5 2.03 5.68 5.76
N CYS A 6 3.31 5.71 6.14
CA CYS A 6 3.70 5.42 7.51
C CYS A 6 5.07 6.01 7.86
N ASP A 7 5.31 6.13 9.15
CA ASP A 7 6.64 6.35 9.70
C ASP A 7 7.15 5.06 10.33
N LEU A 8 8.46 4.90 10.42
CA LEU A 8 9.04 3.79 11.17
C LEU A 8 8.98 4.08 12.67
N LYS A 9 8.80 3.03 13.47
CA LYS A 9 9.05 3.12 14.92
C LYS A 9 10.54 3.28 15.18
N GLU A 10 10.88 3.81 16.35
CA GLU A 10 12.27 3.96 16.77
C GLU A 10 13.01 2.61 16.77
N GLY A 11 14.28 2.64 16.34
CA GLY A 11 15.13 1.46 16.25
C GLY A 11 14.91 0.57 15.02
N ILE A 12 13.89 0.83 14.20
CA ILE A 12 13.70 0.11 12.93
C ILE A 12 14.62 0.71 11.87
N LYS A 13 15.48 -0.13 11.28
CA LYS A 13 16.33 0.26 10.16
C LYS A 13 15.52 0.37 8.88
N ASP A 14 15.80 1.41 8.10
CA ASP A 14 15.13 1.68 6.82
C ASP A 14 15.37 0.58 5.78
N ALA A 15 16.61 0.10 5.66
CA ALA A 15 16.97 -0.99 4.77
C ALA A 15 16.20 -2.28 5.12
N ASP A 16 16.22 -2.69 6.40
CA ASP A 16 15.51 -3.90 6.86
C ASP A 16 14.00 -3.82 6.60
N PHE A 17 13.41 -2.63 6.79
CA PHE A 17 12.01 -2.39 6.46
C PHE A 17 11.75 -2.51 4.95
N SER A 18 12.56 -1.83 4.14
CA SER A 18 12.47 -1.85 2.68
C SER A 18 12.58 -3.28 2.14
N ASP A 19 13.58 -4.04 2.57
CA ASP A 19 13.81 -5.41 2.13
C ASP A 19 12.64 -6.33 2.48
N ALA A 20 12.12 -6.23 3.71
CA ALA A 20 10.98 -7.02 4.15
C ALA A 20 9.71 -6.71 3.33
N VAL A 21 9.45 -5.43 3.04
CA VAL A 21 8.32 -5.01 2.20
C VAL A 21 8.49 -5.50 0.76
N HIS A 22 9.68 -5.35 0.18
CA HIS A 22 9.96 -5.82 -1.18
C HIS A 22 9.85 -7.34 -1.31
N ALA A 23 10.36 -8.11 -0.34
CA ALA A 23 10.26 -9.56 -0.34
C ALA A 23 8.80 -10.03 -0.36
N PHE A 24 7.94 -9.40 0.45
CA PHE A 24 6.54 -9.78 0.53
C PHE A 24 5.72 -9.32 -0.68
N LEU A 25 5.76 -8.03 -1.02
CA LEU A 25 4.99 -7.50 -2.15
C LEU A 25 5.49 -8.08 -3.48
N GLY A 26 6.80 -8.37 -3.57
CA GLY A 26 7.41 -9.10 -4.67
C GLY A 26 6.81 -10.50 -4.84
N ARG A 27 6.65 -11.24 -3.75
CA ARG A 27 5.98 -12.55 -3.77
C ARG A 27 4.51 -12.43 -4.20
N LEU A 28 3.74 -11.49 -3.62
CA LEU A 28 2.35 -11.27 -4.02
C LEU A 28 2.21 -10.92 -5.51
N LYS A 29 3.17 -10.15 -6.05
CA LYS A 29 3.22 -9.83 -7.47
C LYS A 29 3.52 -11.08 -8.31
N GLN A 30 4.49 -11.90 -7.91
CA GLN A 30 4.83 -13.16 -8.59
C GLN A 30 3.65 -14.15 -8.58
N GLU A 31 2.85 -14.16 -7.52
CA GLU A 31 1.62 -14.95 -7.39
C GLU A 31 0.42 -14.38 -8.17
N GLY A 32 0.57 -13.24 -8.86
CA GLY A 32 -0.53 -12.60 -9.61
C GLY A 32 -1.61 -11.98 -8.72
N ARG A 33 -1.32 -11.78 -7.44
CA ARG A 33 -2.26 -11.24 -6.45
C ARG A 33 -2.27 -9.72 -6.39
N VAL A 34 -1.15 -9.11 -6.78
CA VAL A 34 -0.98 -7.66 -6.91
C VAL A 34 -0.41 -7.42 -8.31
N ALA A 35 -1.01 -6.52 -9.08
CA ALA A 35 -0.56 -6.24 -10.44
C ALA A 35 0.81 -5.52 -10.44
N ALA A 36 0.96 -4.52 -9.57
CA ALA A 36 2.22 -3.81 -9.38
C ALA A 36 2.31 -3.21 -7.97
N TYR A 37 3.53 -2.88 -7.55
CA TYR A 37 3.74 -2.13 -6.31
C TYR A 37 4.93 -1.20 -6.42
N ARG A 38 4.95 -0.18 -5.56
CA ARG A 38 6.09 0.72 -5.34
C ARG A 38 6.30 0.93 -3.85
N VAL A 39 7.56 1.00 -3.45
CA VAL A 39 7.98 1.41 -2.11
C VAL A 39 8.81 2.67 -2.28
N THR A 40 8.41 3.76 -1.64
CA THR A 40 9.07 5.05 -1.75
C THR A 40 9.26 5.66 -0.38
N ARG A 41 10.29 6.50 -0.28
CA ARG A 41 10.63 7.28 0.90
C ARG A 41 10.76 8.73 0.49
N ARG A 42 10.29 9.64 1.35
CA ARG A 42 10.44 11.08 1.15
C ARG A 42 11.89 11.43 0.89
N LYS A 43 12.12 12.11 -0.22
CA LYS A 43 13.46 12.55 -0.61
C LYS A 43 13.90 13.68 0.32
N LEU A 44 14.95 13.46 1.10
CA LEU A 44 15.62 14.49 1.93
C LEU A 44 14.66 15.31 2.81
N GLY A 45 13.60 14.69 3.33
CA GLY A 45 12.62 15.41 4.15
C GLY A 45 11.72 16.40 3.38
N LEU A 46 11.77 16.42 2.05
CA LEU A 46 10.98 17.33 1.19
C LEU A 46 9.50 16.93 1.15
N GLY A 47 8.74 17.36 2.14
CA GLY A 47 7.30 17.16 2.21
C GLY A 47 6.69 17.76 3.48
N PRO A 48 5.36 17.96 3.49
CA PRO A 48 4.67 18.47 4.66
C PRO A 48 4.80 17.52 5.87
N ALA A 49 4.80 18.08 7.07
CA ALA A 49 4.95 17.31 8.31
C ALA A 49 3.78 16.35 8.57
N GLN A 50 2.62 16.61 7.95
CA GLN A 50 1.40 15.82 8.12
C GLN A 50 1.40 14.53 7.28
N ILE A 51 2.25 14.47 6.26
CA ILE A 51 2.42 13.23 5.47
C ILE A 51 3.55 12.44 6.15
N PRO A 52 3.42 11.11 6.30
CA PRO A 52 4.53 10.29 6.78
C PRO A 52 5.73 10.22 5.82
N GLU A 53 6.85 9.66 6.30
CA GLU A 53 8.08 9.57 5.53
C GLU A 53 8.04 8.49 4.43
N TRP A 54 7.36 7.37 4.68
CA TRP A 54 7.26 6.25 3.74
C TRP A 54 5.91 6.25 3.02
N HIS A 55 5.93 5.84 1.76
CA HIS A 55 4.76 5.70 0.92
C HIS A 55 4.85 4.45 0.07
N LEU A 56 3.85 3.58 0.21
CA LEU A 56 3.70 2.36 -0.56
C LEU A 56 2.47 2.51 -1.46
N VAL A 57 2.60 2.08 -2.71
CA VAL A 57 1.49 1.99 -3.67
C VAL A 57 1.33 0.55 -4.08
N LEU A 58 0.12 0.02 -3.98
CA LEU A 58 -0.27 -1.27 -4.51
C LEU A 58 -1.31 -1.05 -5.62
N GLU A 59 -1.11 -1.72 -6.73
CA GLU A 59 -1.98 -1.70 -7.90
C GLU A 59 -2.63 -3.07 -8.06
N PHE A 60 -3.92 -3.05 -8.36
CA PHE A 60 -4.74 -4.22 -8.60
C PHE A 60 -5.43 -4.04 -9.94
N GLU A 61 -5.69 -5.14 -10.65
CA GLU A 61 -6.38 -5.12 -11.94
C GLU A 61 -7.85 -4.69 -11.79
N ASN A 62 -8.46 -5.03 -10.66
CA ASN A 62 -9.84 -4.69 -10.33
C ASN A 62 -10.08 -4.78 -8.81
N MET A 63 -11.27 -4.34 -8.38
CA MET A 63 -11.63 -4.37 -6.96
C MET A 63 -11.75 -5.77 -6.39
N ALA A 64 -12.17 -6.76 -7.20
CA ALA A 64 -12.30 -8.14 -6.72
C ALA A 64 -10.95 -8.75 -6.35
N GLN A 65 -9.88 -8.48 -7.12
CA GLN A 65 -8.52 -8.90 -6.78
C GLN A 65 -8.06 -8.28 -5.45
N MET A 66 -8.34 -6.99 -5.24
CA MET A 66 -8.02 -6.31 -3.98
C MET A 66 -8.78 -6.94 -2.80
N ASP A 67 -10.08 -7.17 -2.96
CA ASP A 67 -10.91 -7.79 -1.92
C ASP A 67 -10.45 -9.20 -1.56
N GLN A 68 -10.04 -10.00 -2.55
CA GLN A 68 -9.48 -11.33 -2.32
C GLN A 68 -8.20 -11.26 -1.49
N VAL A 69 -7.28 -10.36 -1.82
CA VAL A 69 -6.04 -10.17 -1.03
C VAL A 69 -6.36 -9.74 0.40
N PHE A 70 -7.33 -8.85 0.59
CA PHE A 70 -7.70 -8.34 1.92
C PHE A 70 -8.45 -9.39 2.75
N ALA A 71 -9.28 -10.23 2.12
CA ALA A 71 -9.92 -11.37 2.75
C ALA A 71 -8.87 -12.36 3.27
N GLU A 72 -7.83 -12.65 2.47
CA GLU A 72 -6.74 -13.53 2.91
C GLU A 72 -5.91 -12.92 4.05
N VAL A 73 -5.59 -11.63 3.98
CA VAL A 73 -4.94 -10.89 5.08
C VAL A 73 -5.76 -10.99 6.37
N SER A 74 -7.07 -10.76 6.28
CA SER A 74 -7.96 -10.73 7.44
C SER A 74 -8.29 -12.13 7.99
N SER A 75 -8.19 -13.18 7.16
CA SER A 75 -8.42 -14.58 7.55
C SER A 75 -7.41 -15.13 8.55
N ARG A 76 -6.27 -14.44 8.76
CA ARG A 76 -5.15 -14.91 9.61
C ARG A 76 -4.59 -16.27 9.19
N ALA A 77 -4.84 -16.71 7.96
CA ALA A 77 -4.22 -17.90 7.41
C ALA A 77 -2.75 -17.59 7.04
N LYS A 78 -1.83 -18.48 7.42
CA LYS A 78 -0.44 -18.43 6.95
C LYS A 78 -0.42 -18.62 5.44
N PRO A 79 0.40 -17.88 4.66
CA PRO A 79 1.57 -17.07 5.04
C PRO A 79 1.37 -15.53 4.99
N VAL A 80 0.12 -15.04 4.91
CA VAL A 80 -0.17 -13.61 4.68
C VAL A 80 -0.26 -12.81 6.00
N GLU A 81 -0.77 -13.43 7.07
CA GLU A 81 -0.86 -12.83 8.40
C GLU A 81 0.49 -12.31 8.92
N SER A 82 1.57 -13.04 8.64
CA SER A 82 2.91 -12.70 9.14
C SER A 82 3.40 -11.35 8.63
N PHE A 83 2.97 -10.92 7.44
CA PHE A 83 3.40 -9.64 6.88
C PHE A 83 2.61 -8.46 7.42
N HIS A 84 1.29 -8.58 7.51
CA HIS A 84 0.48 -7.52 8.11
C HIS A 84 0.91 -7.27 9.55
N LEU A 85 1.20 -8.32 10.32
CA LEU A 85 1.80 -8.19 11.65
C LEU A 85 3.23 -7.63 11.61
N ALA A 86 4.09 -8.11 10.70
CA ALA A 86 5.48 -7.64 10.61
C ALA A 86 5.59 -6.15 10.23
N VAL A 87 4.74 -5.66 9.33
CA VAL A 87 4.70 -4.24 8.96
C VAL A 87 4.05 -3.42 10.08
N ASN A 88 2.85 -3.80 10.55
CA ASN A 88 2.16 -3.03 11.61
C ASN A 88 2.96 -2.96 12.92
N SER A 89 3.74 -3.99 13.24
CA SER A 89 4.62 -3.97 14.41
C SER A 89 5.81 -3.00 14.27
N LYS A 90 6.24 -2.68 13.05
CA LYS A 90 7.42 -1.84 12.74
C LYS A 90 7.08 -0.37 12.44
N VAL A 91 5.82 -0.03 12.22
CA VAL A 91 5.42 1.30 11.73
C VAL A 91 4.46 2.04 12.67
N ARG A 92 4.37 3.35 12.51
CA ARG A 92 3.46 4.27 13.21
C ARG A 92 2.88 5.29 12.21
N ASN A 93 1.92 6.11 12.66
CA ASN A 93 1.29 7.16 11.84
C ASN A 93 0.74 6.63 10.51
N LEU A 94 0.07 5.48 10.55
CA LEU A 94 -0.51 4.83 9.38
C LEU A 94 -1.65 5.66 8.79
N ILE A 95 -1.56 5.93 7.49
CA ILE A 95 -2.62 6.55 6.71
C ILE A 95 -2.88 5.68 5.49
N PHE A 96 -4.15 5.42 5.20
CA PHE A 96 -4.57 4.65 4.05
C PHE A 96 -5.42 5.52 3.12
N SER A 97 -5.25 5.34 1.83
CA SER A 97 -6.11 5.96 0.83
C SER A 97 -6.27 5.09 -0.41
N LEU A 98 -7.44 5.17 -1.02
CA LEU A 98 -7.77 4.43 -2.23
C LEU A 98 -8.03 5.42 -3.35
N TYR A 99 -7.26 5.30 -4.42
CA TYR A 99 -7.39 6.09 -5.63
C TYR A 99 -7.72 5.19 -6.81
N ARG A 100 -8.37 5.77 -7.80
CA ARG A 100 -8.61 5.19 -9.12
C ARG A 100 -8.33 6.25 -10.17
N ASP A 101 -8.12 5.81 -11.40
CA ASP A 101 -7.96 6.72 -12.51
C ASP A 101 -9.23 7.55 -12.73
N PHE A 102 -9.02 8.76 -13.24
CA PHE A 102 -10.08 9.71 -13.56
C PHE A 102 -9.93 10.14 -15.04
N PRO A 103 -11.04 10.29 -15.79
CA PRO A 103 -12.43 10.10 -15.37
C PRO A 103 -12.81 8.63 -15.18
N ASP A 104 -13.90 8.38 -14.46
CA ASP A 104 -14.55 7.06 -14.49
C ASP A 104 -14.86 6.64 -15.94
N PRO A 105 -14.71 5.34 -16.28
CA PRO A 105 -15.14 4.85 -17.58
C PRO A 105 -16.61 5.17 -17.92
N GLY A 106 -17.48 5.25 -16.91
CA GLY A 106 -18.89 5.60 -17.05
C GLY A 106 -19.22 7.09 -16.93
N ARG A 107 -18.23 8.00 -16.84
CA ARG A 107 -18.48 9.43 -16.65
C ARG A 107 -19.16 10.03 -17.88
N VAL A 108 -20.35 10.59 -17.68
CA VAL A 108 -21.04 11.43 -18.66
C VAL A 108 -20.56 12.88 -18.49
N ARG A 109 -20.06 13.50 -19.57
CA ARG A 109 -19.61 14.90 -19.57
C ARG A 109 -20.78 15.86 -19.83
N GLY A 110 -20.74 17.06 -19.25
CA GLY A 110 -21.76 18.10 -19.48
C GLY A 110 -23.04 17.97 -18.64
N GLN A 111 -23.12 16.98 -17.74
CA GLN A 111 -24.16 16.88 -16.69
C GLN A 111 -23.57 17.13 -15.30
N GLU A 112 -22.49 17.90 -15.25
CA GLU A 112 -21.67 18.10 -14.07
C GLU A 112 -22.34 19.20 -13.25
N GLN A 113 -22.77 18.89 -12.02
CA GLN A 113 -23.38 19.88 -11.13
C GLN A 113 -22.34 20.74 -10.39
N PHE A 114 -21.04 20.42 -10.54
CA PHE A 114 -19.89 21.11 -9.98
C PHE A 114 -18.67 20.88 -10.88
#